data_AF-A0A0F9FT37-F1
#
_entry.id   AF-A0A0F9FT37-F1
#
_cell.length_a   1.000
_cell.length_b   1.000
_cell.length_c   1.000
_cell.angle_alpha   90.00
_cell.angle_beta   90.00
_cell.angle_gamma   90.00
#
_symmetry.space_group_name_H-M   'P 1'
#
loop_
_entity.id
_entity.type
_entity.pdbx_description
1 polymer ?
#
loop_
_entity_poly.entity_id
_entity_poly.type
_entity_poly.pdbx_seq_one_letter_code
_entity_poly.pdbx_strand_id
1 'polypeptide(L)'
;NFIYKRTFKKLMKGRYIVLSGMLLAACNQVPGKDFYADRMDKISSIEVLLKTVTQVAGKEEPIEHQKIGNGFVVGNYVFSRDHVTSKHYLNKLQSPYGVVKVEFQNPVLSEQTFLDDLVLHSVYESNEDDIAIFDLSKNKNLCNKYCNHLSLDDLMTEDELYQGMEVYWMGNPRGINDFYKESRISKLKDEKDEDTIYENTFMIQDPIIPGTSGKPLWHNDKIIGVAHYFWEDMSGWGFMSNYIEIIKEYENDMQEQW
;
A
#
# COMPACT_ATOMS: atom_id res chain seq x y z
N ASN A 1 -35.51 49.85 8.36
CA ASN A 1 -34.43 49.28 9.21
C ASN A 1 -33.28 48.86 8.29
N PHE A 2 -32.46 49.75 7.73
CA PHE A 2 -31.66 50.83 8.31
C PHE A 2 -30.71 50.34 9.40
N ILE A 3 -29.41 50.69 9.23
CA ILE A 3 -28.27 50.69 10.18
C ILE A 3 -27.31 49.50 10.02
N TYR A 4 -26.01 49.58 9.65
CA TYR A 4 -25.05 50.67 9.46
C TYR A 4 -23.92 50.23 8.48
N LYS A 5 -23.64 51.05 7.46
CA LYS A 5 -22.36 51.12 6.70
C LYS A 5 -21.79 52.52 6.99
N ARG A 6 -20.46 52.63 7.15
CA ARG A 6 -19.66 53.81 7.58
C ARG A 6 -19.67 53.97 9.11
N THR A 7 -18.54 53.99 9.80
CA THR A 7 -17.36 54.86 9.66
C THR A 7 -16.22 54.19 10.45
N PHE A 8 -15.04 53.93 9.89
CA PHE A 8 -13.84 54.63 10.35
C PHE A 8 -12.75 54.54 9.28
N LYS A 9 -12.83 55.46 8.32
CA LYS A 9 -11.75 55.81 7.41
C LYS A 9 -11.32 57.22 7.82
N LYS A 10 -10.37 57.32 8.76
CA LYS A 10 -9.43 58.46 8.96
C LYS A 10 -8.79 58.40 10.35
N LEU A 11 -7.59 57.84 10.41
CA LEU A 11 -6.47 58.28 11.24
C LEU A 11 -5.22 57.84 10.47
N MET A 12 -4.71 58.73 9.61
CA MET A 12 -3.42 59.41 9.80
C MET A 12 -2.26 58.41 9.63
N LYS A 13 -1.75 58.15 8.42
CA LYS A 13 -0.74 58.98 7.72
C LYS A 13 0.30 59.57 8.68
N GLY A 14 1.42 58.87 8.83
CA GLY A 14 2.68 59.47 9.27
C GLY A 14 3.67 58.51 9.96
N ARG A 15 4.67 58.02 9.18
CA ARG A 15 5.96 57.42 9.60
C ARG A 15 5.82 55.98 10.15
N TYR A 16 6.39 54.94 9.55
CA TYR A 16 7.78 54.77 9.13
C TYR A 16 7.93 53.93 7.84
N ILE A 17 9.00 54.25 7.14
CA ILE A 17 9.62 53.48 6.04
C ILE A 17 10.28 52.21 6.62
N VAL A 18 10.44 51.21 5.75
CA VAL A 18 11.11 49.90 5.90
C VAL A 18 10.21 48.75 6.37
N LEU A 19 9.48 48.15 5.42
CA LEU A 19 9.59 46.70 5.16
C LEU A 19 9.09 46.39 3.73
N SER A 20 9.58 47.14 2.76
CA SER A 20 9.57 46.74 1.36
C SER A 20 10.68 45.71 1.16
N GLY A 21 10.34 44.43 1.29
CA GLY A 21 11.21 43.31 0.95
C GLY A 21 11.08 42.12 1.89
N MET A 22 9.99 41.35 1.78
CA MET A 22 9.87 39.92 2.17
C MET A 22 8.41 39.40 2.17
N LEU A 23 7.54 39.85 1.25
CA LEU A 23 6.15 39.36 1.16
C LEU A 23 5.74 38.94 -0.27
N LEU A 24 6.72 38.68 -1.13
CA LEU A 24 6.54 38.23 -2.53
C LEU A 24 7.38 36.99 -2.82
N ALA A 25 7.29 35.96 -1.98
CA ALA A 25 7.82 34.63 -2.29
C ALA A 25 7.10 33.54 -1.48
N ALA A 26 5.78 33.51 -1.56
CA ALA A 26 5.00 32.34 -1.18
C ALA A 26 3.75 32.24 -2.07
N CYS A 27 3.93 32.38 -3.37
CA CYS A 27 3.03 31.68 -4.29
C CYS A 27 3.43 30.21 -4.22
N ASN A 28 2.85 29.47 -3.27
CA ASN A 28 2.77 28.02 -3.42
C ASN A 28 1.94 27.80 -4.69
N GLN A 29 2.62 27.55 -5.80
CA GLN A 29 1.96 27.13 -7.03
C GLN A 29 1.24 25.83 -6.67
N VAL A 30 -0.09 25.86 -6.71
CA VAL A 30 -0.88 24.63 -6.65
C VAL A 30 -0.34 23.72 -7.77
N PRO A 31 0.07 22.48 -7.48
CA PRO A 31 0.61 21.59 -8.50
C PRO A 31 -0.36 21.50 -9.68
N GLY A 32 0.18 21.58 -10.89
CA GLY A 32 -0.62 21.51 -12.11
C GLY A 32 -1.28 20.14 -12.28
N LYS A 33 -2.26 20.04 -13.18
CA LYS A 33 -2.92 18.76 -13.51
C LYS A 33 -1.91 17.68 -13.93
N ASP A 34 -0.86 18.08 -14.65
CA ASP A 34 0.15 17.18 -15.17
C ASP A 34 0.96 16.50 -14.05
N PHE A 35 1.22 17.21 -12.94
CA PHE A 35 1.90 16.65 -11.77
C PHE A 35 1.15 15.46 -11.16
N TYR A 36 -0.18 15.58 -11.05
CA TYR A 36 -1.00 14.50 -10.50
C TYR A 36 -1.14 13.34 -11.49
N ALA A 37 -1.25 13.64 -12.79
CA ALA A 37 -1.28 12.62 -13.84
C ALA A 37 0.01 11.78 -13.83
N ASP A 38 1.17 12.42 -13.80
CA ASP A 38 2.47 11.73 -13.78
C ASP A 38 2.60 10.80 -12.56
N ARG A 39 2.14 11.24 -11.38
CA ARG A 39 2.15 10.40 -10.17
C ARG A 39 1.18 9.23 -10.24
N MET A 40 -0.01 9.45 -10.80
CA MET A 40 -1.00 8.38 -10.99
C MET A 40 -0.49 7.34 -11.99
N ASP A 41 0.07 7.79 -13.11
CA ASP A 41 0.66 6.92 -14.13
C ASP A 41 1.82 6.13 -13.54
N LYS A 42 2.67 6.76 -12.72
CA LYS A 42 3.75 6.08 -12.00
C LYS A 42 3.25 4.95 -11.12
N ILE A 43 2.24 5.21 -10.28
CA ILE A 43 1.68 4.17 -9.40
C ILE A 43 1.04 3.05 -10.23
N SER A 44 0.11 3.40 -11.12
CA SER A 44 -0.65 2.43 -11.90
C SER A 44 0.22 1.57 -12.82
N SER A 45 1.36 2.08 -13.29
CA SER A 45 2.29 1.33 -14.15
C SER A 45 2.95 0.12 -13.48
N ILE A 46 2.98 0.08 -12.14
CA ILE A 46 3.58 -1.03 -11.40
C ILE A 46 2.56 -1.88 -10.66
N GLU A 47 1.31 -1.42 -10.54
CA GLU A 47 0.26 -2.16 -9.84
C GLU A 47 -0.23 -3.36 -10.65
N VAL A 48 -0.50 -4.46 -9.94
CA VAL A 48 -1.03 -5.69 -10.52
C VAL A 48 -2.20 -6.21 -9.71
N LEU A 49 -3.13 -6.88 -10.39
CA LEU A 49 -4.21 -7.65 -9.75
C LEU A 49 -3.78 -9.11 -9.65
N LEU A 50 -3.88 -9.64 -8.44
CA LEU A 50 -3.52 -11.01 -8.11
C LEU A 50 -4.79 -11.80 -7.89
N LYS A 51 -4.89 -12.97 -8.52
CA LYS A 51 -5.99 -13.91 -8.34
C LYS A 51 -5.49 -15.11 -7.56
N THR A 52 -6.04 -15.36 -6.39
CA THR A 52 -5.76 -16.59 -5.64
C THR A 52 -6.92 -17.55 -5.80
N VAL A 53 -6.61 -18.78 -6.17
CA VAL A 53 -7.57 -19.88 -6.28
C VAL A 53 -7.25 -20.90 -5.21
N THR A 54 -8.20 -21.12 -4.30
CA THR A 54 -8.13 -22.13 -3.24
C THR A 54 -9.09 -23.26 -3.57
N GLN A 55 -8.61 -24.50 -3.64
CA GLN A 55 -9.45 -25.68 -3.75
C GLN A 55 -9.52 -26.36 -2.38
N VAL A 56 -10.74 -26.54 -1.87
CA VAL A 56 -10.99 -27.26 -0.62
C VAL A 56 -11.74 -28.55 -0.90
N ALA A 57 -11.54 -29.57 -0.07
CA ALA A 57 -12.30 -30.82 -0.20
C ALA A 57 -13.81 -30.53 -0.05
N GLY A 58 -14.62 -30.97 -1.01
CA GLY A 58 -16.07 -30.99 -0.88
C GLY A 58 -16.59 -32.41 -0.64
N LYS A 59 -17.90 -32.53 -0.39
CA LYS A 59 -18.54 -33.83 -0.13
C LYS A 59 -18.56 -34.75 -1.35
N GLU A 60 -18.63 -34.18 -2.55
CA GLU A 60 -18.71 -34.92 -3.82
C GLU A 60 -17.58 -34.51 -4.77
N GLU A 61 -17.31 -33.19 -4.88
CA GLU A 61 -16.22 -32.64 -5.69
C GLU A 61 -15.50 -31.51 -4.93
N PRO A 62 -14.24 -31.20 -5.26
CA PRO A 62 -13.54 -30.03 -4.73
C PRO A 62 -14.34 -28.75 -4.96
N ILE A 63 -14.37 -27.88 -3.95
CA ILE A 63 -15.00 -26.56 -4.05
C ILE A 63 -13.89 -25.55 -4.34
N GLU A 64 -14.08 -24.75 -5.38
CA GLU A 64 -13.17 -23.67 -5.75
C GLU A 64 -13.62 -22.34 -5.14
N HIS A 65 -12.67 -21.66 -4.50
CA HIS A 65 -12.83 -20.30 -4.01
C HIS A 65 -11.83 -19.38 -4.71
N GLN A 66 -12.29 -18.19 -5.08
CA GLN A 66 -11.46 -17.19 -5.74
C GLN A 66 -11.44 -15.90 -4.93
N LYS A 67 -10.24 -15.34 -4.80
CA LYS A 67 -9.99 -14.06 -4.17
C LYS A 67 -9.17 -13.18 -5.09
N ILE A 68 -9.51 -11.90 -5.12
CA ILE A 68 -8.75 -10.89 -5.85
C ILE A 68 -8.04 -10.00 -4.83
N GLY A 69 -6.73 -9.91 -4.96
CA GLY A 69 -5.85 -9.03 -4.21
C GLY A 69 -5.14 -8.03 -5.12
N ASN A 70 -4.45 -7.06 -4.52
CA ASN A 70 -3.54 -6.18 -5.24
C ASN A 70 -2.10 -6.57 -4.91
N GLY A 71 -1.19 -6.29 -5.83
CA GLY A 71 0.24 -6.22 -5.57
C GLY A 71 0.86 -5.12 -6.41
N PHE A 72 2.17 -4.97 -6.32
CA PHE A 72 2.94 -4.13 -7.22
C PHE A 72 4.29 -4.75 -7.53
N VAL A 73 4.86 -4.36 -8.67
CA VAL A 73 6.11 -4.93 -9.17
C VAL A 73 7.30 -4.03 -8.86
N VAL A 74 8.39 -4.62 -8.37
CA VAL A 74 9.70 -3.99 -8.19
C VAL A 74 10.74 -4.90 -8.81
N GLY A 75 11.36 -4.47 -9.91
CA GLY A 75 12.29 -5.28 -10.67
C GLY A 75 11.60 -6.52 -11.23
N ASN A 76 11.99 -7.70 -10.75
CA ASN A 76 11.39 -9.00 -11.07
C ASN A 76 10.48 -9.55 -9.96
N TYR A 77 10.20 -8.79 -8.91
CA TYR A 77 9.41 -9.26 -7.78
C TYR A 77 8.03 -8.62 -7.73
N VAL A 78 7.01 -9.39 -7.40
CA VAL A 78 5.69 -8.88 -7.02
C VAL A 78 5.61 -8.85 -5.50
N PHE A 79 5.35 -7.67 -4.95
CA PHE A 79 5.10 -7.48 -3.53
C PHE A 79 3.60 -7.37 -3.26
N SER A 80 3.14 -8.03 -2.20
CA SER A 80 1.76 -8.00 -1.74
C SER A 80 1.68 -8.38 -0.27
N ARG A 81 0.45 -8.47 0.27
CA ARG A 81 0.15 -8.96 1.61
C ARG A 81 -0.38 -10.39 1.54
N ASP A 82 0.07 -11.24 2.46
CA ASP A 82 -0.37 -12.64 2.51
C ASP A 82 -1.89 -12.74 2.63
N HIS A 83 -2.52 -11.92 3.48
CA HIS A 83 -3.97 -11.93 3.64
C HIS A 83 -4.74 -11.50 2.39
N VAL A 84 -4.12 -11.05 1.30
CA VAL A 84 -4.80 -10.87 0.01
C VAL A 84 -4.41 -11.88 -1.06
N THR A 85 -3.30 -12.60 -0.88
CA THR A 85 -2.79 -13.59 -1.84
C THR A 85 -2.80 -15.05 -1.33
N SER A 86 -3.02 -15.30 -0.04
CA SER A 86 -2.89 -16.62 0.61
C SER A 86 -3.80 -16.80 1.87
N LYS A 87 -3.56 -17.84 2.70
CA LYS A 87 -4.30 -19.12 2.91
C LYS A 87 -5.41 -19.18 3.95
N HIS A 88 -5.86 -18.08 4.53
CA HIS A 88 -6.82 -18.15 5.65
C HIS A 88 -8.23 -17.77 5.20
N TYR A 89 -8.88 -18.71 4.51
CA TYR A 89 -10.29 -18.59 4.17
C TYR A 89 -11.15 -18.77 5.43
N LEU A 90 -11.38 -17.65 6.11
CA LEU A 90 -12.46 -17.51 7.07
C LEU A 90 -13.71 -17.10 6.27
N ASN A 91 -14.71 -17.97 6.20
CA ASN A 91 -16.04 -17.55 5.79
C ASN A 91 -16.48 -16.44 6.75
N LYS A 92 -16.67 -15.24 6.20
CA LYS A 92 -17.26 -14.12 6.93
C LYS A 92 -18.78 -14.31 6.91
N LEU A 93 -19.33 -14.92 7.96
CA LEU A 93 -20.77 -14.91 8.18
C LEU A 93 -21.17 -13.55 8.73
N GLN A 94 -21.94 -12.80 7.96
CA GLN A 94 -22.53 -11.57 8.45
C GLN A 94 -23.67 -11.93 9.41
N SER A 95 -23.47 -11.74 10.71
CA SER A 95 -24.51 -11.91 11.73
C SER A 95 -25.11 -10.56 12.12
N PRO A 96 -26.30 -10.54 12.75
CA PRO A 96 -26.86 -9.32 13.34
C PRO A 96 -25.97 -8.65 14.39
N TYR A 97 -24.96 -9.35 14.90
CA TYR A 97 -24.04 -8.90 15.95
C TYR A 97 -22.64 -8.56 15.42
N GLY A 98 -22.43 -8.61 14.10
CA GLY A 98 -21.13 -8.37 13.47
C GLY A 98 -20.72 -9.50 12.52
N VAL A 99 -19.55 -9.33 11.90
CA VAL A 99 -18.95 -10.34 11.02
C VAL A 99 -18.32 -11.43 11.88
N VAL A 100 -18.76 -12.67 11.70
CA VAL A 100 -18.20 -13.85 12.36
C VAL A 100 -17.30 -14.58 11.36
N LYS A 101 -16.05 -14.83 11.75
CA LYS A 101 -15.10 -15.63 10.99
C LYS A 101 -15.37 -17.12 11.26
N VAL A 102 -15.67 -17.88 10.22
CA VAL A 102 -15.84 -19.34 10.29
C VAL A 102 -14.74 -19.98 9.47
N GLU A 103 -13.87 -20.73 10.13
CA GLU A 103 -12.87 -21.54 9.46
C GLU A 103 -13.54 -22.71 8.74
N PHE A 104 -13.16 -22.95 7.48
CA PHE A 104 -13.58 -24.15 6.79
C PHE A 104 -12.98 -25.37 7.51
N GLN A 105 -13.83 -26.31 7.92
CA GLN A 105 -13.38 -27.58 8.48
C GLN A 105 -12.80 -28.53 7.43
N ASN A 106 -12.93 -28.19 6.14
CA ASN A 106 -12.48 -29.04 5.06
C ASN A 106 -11.00 -28.77 4.75
N PRO A 107 -10.20 -29.82 4.53
CA PRO A 107 -8.79 -29.67 4.18
C PRO A 107 -8.62 -28.91 2.86
N VAL A 108 -7.66 -27.99 2.83
CA VAL A 108 -7.19 -27.32 1.61
C VAL A 108 -6.41 -28.33 0.77
N LEU A 109 -6.84 -28.54 -0.48
CA LEU A 109 -6.22 -29.47 -1.43
C LEU A 109 -5.13 -28.78 -2.25
N SER A 110 -5.38 -27.54 -2.67
CA SER A 110 -4.42 -26.71 -3.38
C SER A 110 -4.73 -25.24 -3.15
N GLU A 111 -3.70 -24.42 -3.21
CA GLU A 111 -3.86 -22.98 -3.32
C GLU A 111 -2.74 -22.40 -4.16
N GLN A 112 -3.12 -21.57 -5.12
CA GLN A 112 -2.21 -20.97 -6.07
C GLN A 112 -2.59 -19.53 -6.33
N THR A 113 -1.58 -18.67 -6.42
CA THR A 113 -1.72 -17.26 -6.79
C THR A 113 -1.31 -17.08 -8.24
N PHE A 114 -2.10 -16.30 -8.97
CA PHE A 114 -2.00 -16.10 -10.40
C PHE A 114 -1.89 -14.62 -10.73
N LEU A 115 -1.12 -14.34 -11.78
CA LEU A 115 -1.11 -13.08 -12.52
C LEU A 115 -1.34 -13.43 -13.99
N ASP A 116 -2.33 -12.82 -14.64
CA ASP A 116 -2.75 -13.16 -16.01
C ASP A 116 -2.96 -14.67 -16.24
N ASP A 117 -3.64 -15.35 -15.31
CA ASP A 117 -3.88 -16.80 -15.33
C ASP A 117 -2.61 -17.68 -15.33
N LEU A 118 -1.43 -17.10 -15.11
CA LEU A 118 -0.17 -17.81 -14.93
C LEU A 118 0.18 -17.90 -13.44
N VAL A 119 0.53 -19.11 -12.99
CA VAL A 119 0.93 -19.36 -11.60
C VAL A 119 2.20 -18.57 -11.27
N LEU A 120 2.16 -17.87 -10.15
CA LEU A 120 3.31 -17.17 -9.59
C LEU A 120 4.16 -18.11 -8.75
N HIS A 121 5.49 -17.95 -8.85
CA HIS A 121 6.43 -18.67 -8.00
C HIS A 121 6.64 -17.91 -6.70
N SER A 122 6.29 -18.51 -5.57
CA SER A 122 6.48 -17.91 -4.24
C SER A 122 7.96 -17.80 -3.89
N VAL A 123 8.38 -16.62 -3.46
CA VAL A 123 9.66 -16.39 -2.77
C VAL A 123 9.42 -16.50 -1.26
N TYR A 124 8.37 -15.83 -0.77
CA TYR A 124 8.00 -15.79 0.63
C TYR A 124 6.50 -15.55 0.76
N GLU A 125 5.84 -16.35 1.60
CA GLU A 125 4.44 -16.16 1.99
C GLU A 125 4.34 -16.50 3.49
N SER A 126 4.02 -15.49 4.31
CA SER A 126 3.89 -15.61 5.76
C SER A 126 2.65 -14.89 6.24
N ASN A 127 1.75 -15.62 6.89
CA ASN A 127 0.58 -15.04 7.56
C ASN A 127 0.99 -14.24 8.81
N GLU A 128 2.05 -14.66 9.52
CA GLU A 128 2.51 -13.99 10.73
C GLU A 128 2.97 -12.55 10.42
N ASP A 129 3.78 -12.40 9.38
CA ASP A 129 4.26 -11.09 8.92
C ASP A 129 3.23 -10.38 8.02
N ASP A 130 2.27 -11.15 7.52
CA ASP A 130 1.31 -10.79 6.48
C ASP A 130 2.01 -10.25 5.22
N ILE A 131 3.06 -10.95 4.77
CA ILE A 131 3.90 -10.60 3.61
C ILE A 131 3.79 -11.71 2.57
N ALA A 132 3.61 -11.31 1.31
CA ALA A 132 3.71 -12.18 0.16
C ALA A 132 4.60 -11.58 -0.92
N ILE A 133 5.54 -12.38 -1.41
CA ILE A 133 6.52 -12.01 -2.42
C ILE A 133 6.60 -13.12 -3.47
N PHE A 134 6.53 -12.75 -4.74
CA PHE A 134 6.61 -13.69 -5.85
C PHE A 134 7.70 -13.30 -6.85
N ASP A 135 8.37 -14.29 -7.45
CA ASP A 135 9.42 -14.09 -8.45
C ASP A 135 8.87 -14.27 -9.88
N LEU A 136 8.87 -13.18 -10.65
CA LEU A 136 8.46 -13.18 -12.05
C LEU A 136 9.53 -13.78 -12.96
N SER A 137 10.80 -13.85 -12.55
CA SER A 137 11.90 -14.36 -13.38
C SER A 137 11.71 -15.84 -13.75
N LYS A 138 10.97 -16.59 -12.94
CA LYS A 138 10.60 -17.99 -13.22
C LYS A 138 9.61 -18.13 -14.38
N ASN A 139 8.98 -17.04 -14.81
CA ASN A 139 8.05 -17.03 -15.94
C ASN A 139 8.39 -15.88 -16.92
N LYS A 140 9.06 -16.24 -18.02
CA LYS A 140 9.51 -15.28 -19.04
C LYS A 140 8.38 -14.42 -19.61
N ASN A 141 7.17 -14.96 -19.77
CA ASN A 141 6.04 -14.20 -20.32
C ASN A 141 5.58 -13.12 -19.34
N LEU A 142 5.48 -13.47 -18.05
CA LEU A 142 5.15 -12.50 -17.01
C LEU A 142 6.26 -11.45 -16.89
N CYS A 143 7.53 -11.86 -16.82
CA CYS A 143 8.61 -10.90 -16.65
C CYS A 143 8.72 -9.94 -17.85
N ASN A 144 8.59 -10.41 -19.09
CA ASN A 144 8.59 -9.53 -20.26
C ASN A 144 7.49 -8.45 -20.22
N LYS A 145 6.36 -8.74 -19.57
CA LYS A 145 5.22 -7.84 -19.50
C LYS A 145 5.28 -6.90 -18.28
N TYR A 146 5.73 -7.40 -17.15
CA TYR A 146 5.57 -6.73 -15.85
C TYR A 146 6.89 -6.32 -15.19
N CYS A 147 8.01 -6.97 -15.49
CA CYS A 147 9.29 -6.57 -14.91
C CYS A 147 9.61 -5.13 -15.30
N ASN A 148 10.11 -4.36 -14.34
CA ASN A 148 10.37 -2.93 -14.52
C ASN A 148 11.80 -2.56 -14.11
N HIS A 149 12.13 -1.27 -14.20
CA HIS A 149 13.46 -0.75 -13.91
C HIS A 149 13.69 -0.45 -12.43
N LEU A 150 12.67 -0.63 -11.58
CA LEU A 150 12.80 -0.41 -10.15
C LEU A 150 13.67 -1.51 -9.53
N SER A 151 14.26 -1.19 -8.41
CA SER A 151 15.19 -2.03 -7.65
C SER A 151 14.95 -1.88 -6.15
N LEU A 152 15.69 -2.63 -5.34
CA LEU A 152 15.63 -2.45 -3.88
C LEU A 152 16.07 -1.06 -3.42
N ASP A 153 16.88 -0.34 -4.21
CA ASP A 153 17.32 1.04 -3.89
C ASP A 153 16.19 2.07 -4.05
N ASP A 154 15.14 1.72 -4.80
CA ASP A 154 13.92 2.52 -4.97
C ASP A 154 12.93 2.33 -3.80
N LEU A 155 13.32 1.54 -2.80
CA LEU A 155 12.56 1.30 -1.58
C LEU A 155 13.22 2.06 -0.42
N MET A 156 12.42 2.67 0.45
CA MET A 156 12.92 3.31 1.67
C MET A 156 12.83 2.39 2.87
N THR A 157 13.88 2.35 3.68
CA THR A 157 13.86 1.63 4.96
C THR A 157 13.21 2.47 6.05
N GLU A 158 12.81 1.82 7.15
CA GLU A 158 12.21 2.50 8.31
C GLU A 158 13.06 3.66 8.85
N ASP A 159 14.40 3.50 8.86
CA ASP A 159 15.35 4.51 9.34
C ASP A 159 15.34 5.82 8.54
N GLU A 160 14.83 5.78 7.30
CA GLU A 160 14.71 6.97 6.44
C GLU A 160 13.38 7.71 6.64
N LEU A 161 12.43 7.11 7.36
CA LEU A 161 11.09 7.66 7.55
C LEU A 161 11.03 8.63 8.73
N TYR A 162 10.16 9.64 8.63
CA TYR A 162 9.92 10.61 9.70
C TYR A 162 8.46 11.07 9.75
N GLN A 163 7.95 11.36 10.95
CA GLN A 163 6.61 11.92 11.11
C GLN A 163 6.48 13.25 10.36
N GLY A 164 5.39 13.42 9.62
CA GLY A 164 5.13 14.59 8.78
C GLY A 164 5.68 14.48 7.36
N MET A 165 6.41 13.41 7.02
CA MET A 165 6.83 13.12 5.65
C MET A 165 5.61 13.08 4.71
N GLU A 166 5.67 13.81 3.60
CA GLU A 166 4.59 13.85 2.61
C GLU A 166 4.60 12.61 1.75
N VAL A 167 3.44 11.99 1.60
CA VAL A 167 3.31 10.70 0.91
C VAL A 167 2.12 10.74 -0.03
N TYR A 168 2.10 9.86 -1.02
CA TYR A 168 0.97 9.74 -1.91
C TYR A 168 0.71 8.29 -2.33
N TRP A 169 -0.55 7.99 -2.61
CA TRP A 169 -0.98 6.65 -2.99
C TRP A 169 -2.26 6.69 -3.81
N MET A 170 -2.52 5.57 -4.47
CA MET A 170 -3.79 5.33 -5.15
C MET A 170 -4.50 4.15 -4.51
N GLY A 171 -5.83 4.16 -4.59
CA GLY A 171 -6.64 3.03 -4.19
C GLY A 171 -7.82 2.86 -5.12
N ASN A 172 -8.30 1.62 -5.24
CA ASN A 172 -9.50 1.29 -6.00
C ASN A 172 -10.39 0.38 -5.17
N PRO A 173 -11.17 0.94 -4.23
CA PRO A 173 -11.97 0.14 -3.34
C PRO A 173 -13.02 -0.61 -4.17
N ARG A 174 -12.90 -1.94 -4.22
CA ARG A 174 -13.81 -2.85 -4.91
C ARG A 174 -13.87 -2.67 -6.44
N GLY A 175 -12.85 -2.08 -7.06
CA GLY A 175 -12.80 -1.93 -8.52
C GLY A 175 -13.80 -0.92 -9.09
N ILE A 176 -14.36 -0.01 -8.27
CA ILE A 176 -15.42 0.91 -8.69
C ILE A 176 -14.84 2.20 -9.28
N ASN A 177 -13.94 2.86 -8.57
CA ASN A 177 -13.30 4.11 -8.99
C ASN A 177 -11.92 4.21 -8.36
N ASP A 178 -10.91 4.50 -9.18
CA ASP A 178 -9.60 4.88 -8.68
C ASP A 178 -9.68 6.24 -7.99
N PHE A 179 -8.97 6.36 -6.87
CA PHE A 179 -8.73 7.64 -6.23
C PHE A 179 -7.23 7.83 -6.03
N TYR A 180 -6.83 9.09 -5.90
CA TYR A 180 -5.49 9.50 -5.53
C TYR A 180 -5.57 10.34 -4.26
N LYS A 181 -4.60 10.14 -3.36
CA LYS A 181 -4.48 10.90 -2.13
C LYS A 181 -3.04 11.30 -1.87
N GLU A 182 -2.88 12.54 -1.43
CA GLU A 182 -1.69 13.02 -0.73
C GLU A 182 -1.98 13.01 0.77
N SER A 183 -1.01 12.56 1.56
CA SER A 183 -1.12 12.44 3.01
C SER A 183 0.21 12.77 3.66
N ARG A 184 0.29 12.54 4.97
CA ARG A 184 1.53 12.59 5.72
C ARG A 184 1.64 11.42 6.67
N ILE A 185 2.85 10.96 6.92
CA ILE A 185 3.14 10.03 8.01
C ILE A 185 2.70 10.68 9.33
N SER A 186 1.79 10.03 10.04
CA SER A 186 1.28 10.51 11.33
C SER A 186 2.03 9.88 12.50
N LYS A 187 2.51 8.63 12.34
CA LYS A 187 3.21 7.86 13.36
C LYS A 187 4.08 6.79 12.69
N LEU A 188 5.28 6.53 13.20
CA LEU A 188 6.19 5.50 12.66
C LEU A 188 6.05 4.17 13.37
N LYS A 189 6.29 4.14 14.68
CA LYS A 189 6.12 2.96 15.53
C LYS A 189 5.49 3.42 16.84
N ASP A 190 4.62 2.61 17.45
CA ASP A 190 4.33 2.78 18.88
C ASP A 190 5.32 1.92 19.65
N GLU A 191 6.12 2.54 20.53
CA GLU A 191 6.95 1.78 21.49
C GLU A 191 6.10 0.91 22.44
N LYS A 192 4.77 1.12 22.47
CA LYS A 192 3.84 0.32 23.27
C LYS A 192 3.16 -0.83 22.52
N ASP A 193 3.39 -0.96 21.21
CA ASP A 193 2.82 -2.01 20.36
C ASP A 193 3.84 -3.13 20.04
N GLU A 194 4.87 -3.29 20.88
CA GLU A 194 5.77 -4.45 20.86
C GLU A 194 4.96 -5.76 21.01
N ASP A 195 5.35 -6.82 20.28
CA ASP A 195 4.64 -8.10 20.20
C ASP A 195 3.24 -8.07 19.55
N THR A 196 2.92 -7.02 18.80
CA THR A 196 1.70 -6.98 17.96
C THR A 196 2.05 -7.13 16.48
N ILE A 197 1.06 -7.54 15.67
CA ILE A 197 1.17 -7.52 14.20
C ILE A 197 1.45 -6.12 13.62
N TYR A 198 1.36 -5.07 14.44
CA TYR A 198 1.60 -3.67 14.06
C TYR A 198 3.02 -3.21 14.29
N GLU A 199 3.87 -4.02 14.93
CA GLU A 199 5.27 -3.68 15.19
C GLU A 199 5.99 -3.27 13.89
N ASN A 200 5.61 -3.91 12.78
CA ASN A 200 6.17 -3.70 11.46
C ASN A 200 5.35 -2.75 10.57
N THR A 201 4.54 -1.86 11.19
CA THR A 201 3.69 -0.93 10.46
C THR A 201 3.79 0.49 10.96
N PHE A 202 3.57 1.44 10.05
CA PHE A 202 3.43 2.86 10.34
C PHE A 202 2.08 3.41 9.87
N MET A 203 1.73 4.62 10.32
CA MET A 203 0.45 5.25 10.02
C MET A 203 0.62 6.53 9.22
N ILE A 204 -0.39 6.82 8.39
CA ILE A 204 -0.57 8.11 7.73
C ILE A 204 -1.82 8.81 8.28
N GLN A 205 -2.05 10.07 7.89
CA GLN A 205 -3.24 10.83 8.31
C GLN A 205 -4.55 10.31 7.69
N ASP A 206 -4.46 9.62 6.56
CA ASP A 206 -5.60 9.03 5.88
C ASP A 206 -5.92 7.62 6.34
N PRO A 207 -7.22 7.27 6.43
CA PRO A 207 -7.61 5.89 6.65
C PRO A 207 -7.30 5.04 5.41
N ILE A 208 -6.80 3.84 5.66
CA ILE A 208 -6.72 2.77 4.66
C ILE A 208 -8.09 2.10 4.58
N ILE A 209 -8.52 1.76 3.37
CA ILE A 209 -9.89 1.31 3.10
C ILE A 209 -9.90 -0.09 2.48
N PRO A 210 -11.02 -0.84 2.58
CA PRO A 210 -11.11 -2.16 1.96
C PRO A 210 -10.79 -2.13 0.47
N GLY A 211 -10.00 -3.11 0.03
CA GLY A 211 -9.60 -3.26 -1.38
C GLY A 211 -8.31 -2.52 -1.75
N THR A 212 -7.61 -1.91 -0.78
CA THR A 212 -6.32 -1.26 -1.03
C THR A 212 -5.12 -2.05 -0.50
N SER A 213 -5.34 -3.11 0.29
CA SER A 213 -4.25 -3.98 0.75
C SER A 213 -3.38 -4.46 -0.40
N GLY A 214 -2.06 -4.45 -0.18
CA GLY A 214 -1.06 -4.82 -1.18
C GLY A 214 -0.67 -3.69 -2.14
N LYS A 215 -1.25 -2.48 -2.04
CA LYS A 215 -0.86 -1.33 -2.87
C LYS A 215 0.35 -0.57 -2.29
N PRO A 216 1.19 0.06 -3.13
CA PRO A 216 2.36 0.80 -2.69
C PRO A 216 2.03 2.20 -2.16
N LEU A 217 2.76 2.65 -1.14
CA LEU A 217 2.84 4.06 -0.71
C LEU A 217 4.11 4.69 -1.24
N TRP A 218 4.00 5.91 -1.76
CA TRP A 218 5.13 6.62 -2.33
C TRP A 218 5.51 7.86 -1.54
N HIS A 219 6.81 8.13 -1.49
CA HIS A 219 7.38 9.42 -1.12
C HIS A 219 8.34 9.85 -2.23
N ASN A 220 8.05 10.97 -2.88
CA ASN A 220 8.79 11.40 -4.08
C ASN A 220 8.93 10.24 -5.06
N ASP A 221 10.17 9.84 -5.36
CA ASP A 221 10.43 8.78 -6.31
C ASP A 221 10.59 7.38 -5.74
N LYS A 222 10.40 7.20 -4.42
CA LYS A 222 10.59 5.92 -3.74
C LYS A 222 9.31 5.34 -3.16
N ILE A 223 9.28 4.02 -3.06
CA ILE A 223 8.22 3.26 -2.38
C ILE A 223 8.62 3.13 -0.91
N ILE A 224 7.70 3.44 0.00
CA ILE A 224 8.00 3.51 1.43
C ILE A 224 7.20 2.53 2.28
N GLY A 225 6.19 1.89 1.69
CA GLY A 225 5.41 0.89 2.40
C GLY A 225 4.33 0.23 1.57
N VAL A 226 3.72 -0.79 2.16
CA VAL A 226 2.66 -1.60 1.54
C VAL A 226 1.38 -1.48 2.35
N ALA A 227 0.28 -1.15 1.69
CA ALA A 227 -1.01 -0.95 2.33
C ALA A 227 -1.45 -2.22 3.07
N HIS A 228 -1.85 -2.05 4.32
CA HIS A 228 -2.28 -3.11 5.20
C HIS A 228 -3.62 -2.74 5.85
N TYR A 229 -4.70 -3.30 5.31
CA TYR A 229 -6.04 -3.07 5.81
C TYR A 229 -6.57 -4.24 6.63
N PHE A 230 -6.86 -3.98 7.91
CA PHE A 230 -7.56 -4.91 8.80
C PHE A 230 -8.96 -4.37 9.15
N TRP A 231 -9.98 -5.22 9.02
CA TRP A 231 -11.37 -4.86 9.28
C TRP A 231 -11.70 -4.70 10.77
N GLU A 232 -10.99 -5.44 11.61
CA GLU A 232 -11.31 -5.63 13.02
C GLU A 232 -10.45 -4.77 13.94
N ASP A 233 -9.46 -4.08 13.37
CA ASP A 233 -8.40 -3.45 14.14
C ASP A 233 -7.70 -2.35 13.32
N MET A 234 -6.63 -1.77 13.86
CA MET A 234 -5.89 -0.67 13.23
C MET A 234 -5.33 -1.09 11.86
N SER A 235 -5.49 -0.22 10.88
CA SER A 235 -4.88 -0.37 9.56
C SER A 235 -3.66 0.53 9.44
N GLY A 236 -2.67 0.11 8.66
CA GLY A 236 -1.39 0.82 8.53
C GLY A 236 -0.64 0.46 7.26
N TRP A 237 0.61 0.87 7.19
CA TRP A 237 1.50 0.61 6.06
C TRP A 237 2.65 -0.25 6.57
N GLY A 238 2.82 -1.43 5.99
CA GLY A 238 3.97 -2.28 6.31
C GLY A 238 5.26 -1.65 5.82
N PHE A 239 6.33 -1.69 6.62
CA PHE A 239 7.64 -1.18 6.23
C PHE A 239 8.23 -2.00 5.07
N MET A 240 9.00 -1.34 4.20
CA MET A 240 9.71 -2.03 3.12
C MET A 240 10.94 -2.80 3.60
N SER A 241 11.49 -2.50 4.79
CA SER A 241 12.67 -3.18 5.35
C SER A 241 12.52 -4.70 5.31
N ASN A 242 11.36 -5.23 5.75
CA ASN A 242 11.10 -6.67 5.77
C ASN A 242 11.14 -7.28 4.36
N TYR A 243 10.55 -6.60 3.37
CA TYR A 243 10.57 -7.05 1.97
C TYR A 243 11.99 -7.05 1.41
N ILE A 244 12.78 -6.01 1.72
CA ILE A 244 14.18 -5.90 1.29
C ILE A 244 15.02 -7.02 1.87
N GLU A 245 14.89 -7.31 3.17
CA GLU A 245 15.63 -8.37 3.86
C GLU A 245 15.33 -9.74 3.28
N ILE A 246 14.05 -10.08 3.12
CA ILE A 246 13.61 -11.36 2.53
C ILE A 246 14.18 -11.54 1.11
N ILE A 247 14.15 -10.51 0.27
CA ILE A 247 14.72 -10.61 -1.08
C ILE A 247 16.23 -10.80 -1.03
N LYS A 248 16.95 -10.05 -0.19
CA LYS A 248 18.40 -10.19 -0.05
C LYS A 248 18.80 -11.59 0.41
N GLU A 249 18.08 -12.16 1.37
CA GLU A 249 18.29 -13.54 1.81
C GLU A 249 18.05 -14.53 0.66
N TYR A 250 16.93 -14.40 -0.05
CA TYR A 250 16.61 -15.24 -1.20
C TYR A 250 17.68 -15.16 -2.31
N GLU A 251 18.15 -13.95 -2.64
CA GLU A 251 19.18 -13.75 -3.66
C GLU A 251 20.55 -14.31 -3.24
N ASN A 252 20.91 -14.22 -1.96
CA ASN A 252 22.13 -14.82 -1.42
C ASN A 252 22.07 -16.35 -1.48
N ASP A 253 20.96 -16.95 -1.03
CA ASP A 253 20.75 -18.40 -1.08
C ASP A 253 20.84 -18.94 -2.52
N MET A 254 20.32 -18.17 -3.48
CA MET A 254 20.44 -18.52 -4.89
C MET A 254 21.87 -18.44 -5.42
N GLN A 255 22.73 -17.57 -4.90
CA GLN A 255 24.14 -17.47 -5.32
C GLN A 255 24.98 -18.62 -4.78
N GLU A 256 24.71 -19.11 -3.57
CA GLU A 256 25.45 -20.21 -2.94
C GLU A 256 25.18 -21.58 -3.58
N GLN A 257 24.13 -21.70 -4.38
CA GLN A 257 23.76 -22.94 -5.07
C GLN A 257 24.47 -23.14 -6.44
N TRP A 258 25.34 -22.21 -6.85
CA TRP A 258 26.10 -22.25 -8.11
C TRP A 258 27.61 -22.19 -7.90
#